data_AF-A0A7L4AGW6-F1
#
_entry.id   AF-A0A7L4AGW6-F1
#
_cell.length_a   1.000
_cell.length_b   1.000
_cell.length_c   1.000
_cell.angle_alpha   90.00
_cell.angle_beta   90.00
_cell.angle_gamma   90.00
#
_symmetry.space_group_name_H-M   'P 1'
#
loop_
_entity.id
_entity.type
_entity.pdbx_description
1 polymer ?
#
loop_
_entity_poly.entity_id
_entity_poly.type
_entity_poly.pdbx_seq_one_letter_code
_entity_poly.pdbx_strand_id
1 'polypeptide(L)'
;RRLSDQSIPHDVKRQRFHSHRSETTVVNQAVPLPVEHRYSLPGSNQSPLFHAHSIPDLTGCVPPLRYTLFPDPIETPLPVAKDKLSQQVLELFQACQQQTCDLNRKELCRTELQREIQQIFPQSRLFLVGSSLNGFGTRSSDGDLCLVVKEEPVSNLKHTVNQKTEARHILSLVQKLFSTKLCNYIERPQLIRAKVPIVKFRDKVRQFDLNVNNVVGIRNTFLLRTYAYIENRVRPLVLVVKKWASFHELNDASRGTLSSYTLVLMVLHYLQTLPEPILPSLQKNYPESFDPTMQLHLVHQAPCTIPPYLSKNGSSLGDLLIGFFKYYATEFDWSHQMISIREAKAIPRPDGIEWRNKFICVE
;
A
#
# COMPACT_ATOMS: atom_id res chain seq x y z
N ARG A 1 15.09 -55.86 34.85
CA ARG A 1 14.05 -56.63 34.12
C ARG A 1 13.99 -56.06 32.69
N ARG A 2 14.31 -56.88 31.67
CA ARG A 2 14.06 -56.81 30.20
C ARG A 2 14.29 -55.45 29.49
N LEU A 3 15.31 -55.29 28.65
CA LEU A 3 15.46 -55.68 27.22
C LEU A 3 14.38 -55.13 26.25
N SER A 4 14.84 -54.21 25.40
CA SER A 4 14.67 -54.04 23.93
C SER A 4 13.31 -54.18 23.24
N ASP A 5 13.03 -53.19 22.39
CA ASP A 5 12.33 -53.19 21.07
C ASP A 5 11.48 -51.90 20.94
N GLN A 6 11.33 -51.21 19.81
CA GLN A 6 11.44 -51.58 18.40
C GLN A 6 11.46 -50.29 17.54
N SER A 7 12.20 -50.34 16.44
CA SER A 7 12.07 -49.50 15.26
C SER A 7 10.87 -49.93 14.41
N ILE A 8 10.20 -49.00 13.70
CA ILE A 8 9.65 -49.17 12.32
C ILE A 8 9.12 -47.81 11.78
N PRO A 9 9.14 -47.57 10.46
CA PRO A 9 9.07 -46.25 9.83
C PRO A 9 7.70 -45.95 9.19
N HIS A 10 7.42 -44.66 8.93
CA HIS A 10 6.28 -44.23 8.11
C HIS A 10 6.72 -43.56 6.81
N ASP A 11 6.59 -44.34 5.73
CA ASP A 11 6.41 -43.88 4.36
C ASP A 11 5.09 -43.10 4.21
N VAL A 12 5.14 -41.89 3.64
CA VAL A 12 3.99 -41.29 2.96
C VAL A 12 4.42 -40.64 1.63
N LYS A 13 4.14 -41.40 0.58
CA LYS A 13 3.88 -41.06 -0.83
C LYS A 13 3.73 -39.56 -1.16
N ARG A 14 4.69 -39.02 -1.94
CA ARG A 14 4.52 -37.81 -2.76
C ARG A 14 3.78 -38.17 -4.06
N GLN A 15 2.57 -37.63 -4.25
CA GLN A 15 1.91 -37.61 -5.56
C GLN A 15 2.36 -36.36 -6.34
N ARG A 16 2.98 -36.61 -7.50
CA ARG A 16 3.26 -35.62 -8.55
C ARG A 16 2.00 -35.49 -9.42
N PHE A 17 1.52 -34.27 -9.64
CA PHE A 17 0.53 -34.01 -10.69
C PHE A 17 1.25 -33.60 -11.98
N HIS A 18 0.94 -34.36 -13.04
CA HIS A 18 1.42 -34.18 -14.40
C HIS A 18 0.86 -32.91 -15.05
N SER A 19 1.73 -32.20 -15.77
CA SER A 19 1.39 -31.14 -16.71
C SER A 19 0.92 -31.72 -18.05
N HIS A 20 -0.26 -31.33 -18.52
CA HIS A 20 -0.67 -31.60 -19.89
C HIS A 20 0.00 -30.61 -20.85
N ARG A 21 0.71 -31.18 -21.83
CA ARG A 21 1.33 -30.55 -22.99
C ARG A 21 0.31 -30.64 -24.13
N SER A 22 -0.01 -29.52 -24.77
CA SER A 22 -0.70 -29.50 -26.06
C SER A 22 0.15 -28.70 -27.03
N GLU A 23 0.73 -29.41 -28.00
CA GLU A 23 1.32 -28.89 -29.23
C GLU A 23 0.19 -28.67 -30.25
N THR A 24 0.19 -27.53 -30.95
CA THR A 24 -0.22 -27.47 -32.38
C THR A 24 0.23 -26.16 -33.02
N THR A 25 1.25 -26.29 -33.87
CA THR A 25 1.34 -25.86 -35.29
C THR A 25 1.07 -24.42 -35.72
N VAL A 26 2.10 -23.87 -36.35
CA VAL A 26 2.22 -22.64 -37.15
C VAL A 26 1.38 -22.69 -38.43
N VAL A 27 0.71 -21.59 -38.78
CA VAL A 27 0.41 -21.22 -40.19
C VAL A 27 0.63 -19.71 -40.37
N ASN A 28 1.54 -19.38 -41.28
CA ASN A 28 1.79 -18.04 -41.82
C ASN A 28 0.61 -17.58 -42.69
N GLN A 29 0.23 -16.31 -42.59
CA GLN A 29 -0.29 -15.55 -43.74
C GLN A 29 -0.09 -14.05 -43.52
N ALA A 30 0.36 -13.38 -44.59
CA ALA A 30 0.91 -12.04 -44.61
C ALA A 30 0.03 -11.10 -45.47
N VAL A 31 0.17 -9.78 -45.21
CA VAL A 31 -0.02 -8.63 -46.15
C VAL A 31 -1.46 -8.07 -46.27
N PRO A 32 -1.70 -6.76 -46.54
CA PRO A 32 -0.93 -5.50 -46.37
C PRO A 32 -1.68 -4.32 -45.67
N LEU A 33 -0.91 -3.29 -45.32
CA LEU A 33 -1.33 -1.89 -45.09
C LEU A 33 -1.76 -1.19 -46.40
N PRO A 34 -2.62 -0.16 -46.37
CA PRO A 34 -2.65 0.88 -47.39
C PRO A 34 -2.10 2.22 -46.91
N VAL A 35 -1.47 2.89 -47.88
CA VAL A 35 -0.68 4.11 -47.83
C VAL A 35 -1.54 5.36 -48.02
N GLU A 36 -1.00 6.47 -47.53
CA GLU A 36 -1.37 7.89 -47.66
C GLU A 36 -1.94 8.34 -49.02
N HIS A 37 -2.90 9.27 -48.96
CA HIS A 37 -3.09 10.28 -49.99
C HIS A 37 -3.10 11.68 -49.36
N ARG A 38 -2.12 12.50 -49.78
CA ARG A 38 -2.01 13.94 -49.52
C ARG A 38 -3.10 14.70 -50.28
N TYR A 39 -3.72 15.70 -49.65
CA TYR A 39 -4.15 16.93 -50.33
C TYR A 39 -4.03 18.13 -49.38
N SER A 40 -3.54 19.24 -49.97
CA SER A 40 -3.10 20.48 -49.32
C SER A 40 -4.25 21.45 -48.99
N LEU A 41 -3.98 22.33 -48.01
CA LEU A 41 -4.75 23.48 -47.50
C LEU A 41 -5.36 24.43 -48.56
N PRO A 42 -6.44 25.18 -48.22
CA PRO A 42 -6.26 26.56 -47.70
C PRO A 42 -7.29 27.04 -46.64
N GLY A 43 -6.86 27.98 -45.79
CA GLY A 43 -7.69 29.13 -45.38
C GLY A 43 -8.50 29.07 -44.09
N SER A 44 -7.97 29.73 -43.05
CA SER A 44 -8.61 30.64 -42.07
C SER A 44 -9.92 30.28 -41.34
N ASN A 45 -9.82 30.53 -40.02
CA ASN A 45 -10.82 31.11 -39.10
C ASN A 45 -11.73 30.20 -38.26
N GLN A 46 -11.67 30.52 -36.96
CA GLN A 46 -12.64 30.34 -35.87
C GLN A 46 -12.60 29.02 -35.10
N SER A 47 -11.99 29.13 -33.91
CA SER A 47 -12.21 28.29 -32.74
C SER A 47 -13.69 28.22 -32.37
N PRO A 48 -14.23 27.04 -32.00
CA PRO A 48 -15.38 26.96 -31.12
C PRO A 48 -14.92 26.61 -29.71
N LEU A 49 -15.32 27.47 -28.78
CA LEU A 49 -15.32 27.24 -27.34
C LEU A 49 -15.93 25.87 -27.03
N PHE A 50 -15.17 25.00 -26.38
CA PHE A 50 -15.71 23.77 -25.81
C PHE A 50 -16.67 24.15 -24.68
N HIS A 51 -17.95 23.83 -24.88
CA HIS A 51 -18.97 23.85 -23.85
C HIS A 51 -18.49 23.03 -22.64
N ALA A 52 -18.39 23.69 -21.50
CA ALA A 52 -18.22 23.05 -20.21
C ALA A 52 -19.41 22.13 -19.96
N HIS A 53 -19.18 20.82 -19.98
CA HIS A 53 -20.12 19.87 -19.40
C HIS A 53 -20.08 20.03 -17.89
N SER A 54 -21.19 20.55 -17.34
CA SER A 54 -21.47 20.66 -15.91
C SER A 54 -21.23 19.32 -15.22
N ILE A 55 -20.27 19.29 -14.29
CA ILE A 55 -20.04 18.16 -13.40
C ILE A 55 -21.21 18.13 -12.40
N PRO A 56 -21.97 17.02 -12.27
CA PRO A 56 -22.97 16.89 -11.24
C PRO A 56 -22.29 16.83 -9.87
N ASP A 57 -22.84 17.58 -8.93
CA ASP A 57 -22.36 17.77 -7.56
C ASP A 57 -22.14 16.42 -6.85
N LEU A 58 -20.87 16.03 -6.65
CA LEU A 58 -20.42 14.75 -6.07
C LEU A 58 -20.35 14.81 -4.53
N THR A 59 -21.34 15.44 -3.90
CA THR A 59 -21.44 15.57 -2.44
C THR A 59 -21.86 14.24 -1.77
N GLY A 60 -21.00 13.22 -1.81
CA GLY A 60 -21.23 11.99 -1.04
C GLY A 60 -20.40 10.75 -1.36
N CYS A 61 -19.71 10.69 -2.51
CA CYS A 61 -18.95 9.51 -2.94
C CYS A 61 -17.46 9.80 -3.04
N VAL A 62 -16.60 8.85 -2.66
CA VAL A 62 -15.19 8.91 -3.10
C VAL A 62 -15.20 8.70 -4.62
N PRO A 63 -14.72 9.67 -5.42
CA PRO A 63 -14.70 9.52 -6.87
C PRO A 63 -13.84 8.30 -7.22
N PRO A 64 -14.20 7.50 -8.24
CA PRO A 64 -13.36 6.40 -8.69
C PRO A 64 -11.95 6.89 -9.01
N LEU A 65 -10.93 6.04 -8.83
CA LEU A 65 -9.52 6.40 -9.12
C LEU A 65 -9.28 6.88 -10.56
N ARG A 66 -10.22 6.65 -11.50
CA ARG A 66 -10.16 7.17 -12.87
C ARG A 66 -10.60 8.63 -13.00
N TYR A 67 -11.41 9.12 -12.07
CA TYR A 67 -11.91 10.50 -12.04
C TYR A 67 -11.14 11.38 -11.07
N THR A 68 -10.51 10.78 -10.05
CA THR A 68 -9.38 11.42 -9.38
C THR A 68 -8.18 11.22 -10.29
N LEU A 69 -7.83 12.23 -11.08
CA LEU A 69 -6.51 12.30 -11.69
C LEU A 69 -5.50 12.25 -10.54
N PHE A 70 -5.08 11.06 -10.11
CA PHE A 70 -3.71 10.93 -9.67
C PHE A 70 -2.96 11.31 -10.94
N PRO A 71 -2.26 12.46 -11.03
CA PRO A 71 -1.29 12.60 -12.08
C PRO A 71 -0.49 11.31 -12.04
N ASP A 72 -0.39 10.62 -13.18
CA ASP A 72 0.48 9.46 -13.29
C ASP A 72 1.78 9.88 -12.60
N PRO A 73 2.16 9.20 -11.50
CA PRO A 73 3.28 9.67 -10.71
C PRO A 73 4.42 9.81 -11.69
N ILE A 74 4.94 11.03 -11.87
CA ILE A 74 6.01 11.39 -12.81
C ILE A 74 6.91 10.16 -12.88
N GLU A 75 6.88 9.43 -14.00
CA GLU A 75 7.45 8.08 -14.06
C GLU A 75 8.88 8.18 -13.54
N THR A 76 9.08 7.80 -12.28
CA THR A 76 10.36 8.03 -11.64
C THR A 76 11.26 6.95 -12.24
N PRO A 77 12.23 7.32 -13.09
CA PRO A 77 12.99 6.33 -13.82
C PRO A 77 13.67 5.41 -12.82
N LEU A 78 13.64 4.10 -13.06
CA LEU A 78 14.29 3.15 -12.17
C LEU A 78 15.79 3.47 -12.06
N PRO A 79 16.40 3.26 -10.88
CA PRO A 79 17.82 3.52 -10.71
C PRO A 79 18.64 2.60 -11.62
N VAL A 80 19.79 3.10 -12.09
CA VAL A 80 20.71 2.30 -12.89
C VAL A 80 21.44 1.32 -11.97
N ALA A 81 21.31 0.01 -12.24
CA ALA A 81 22.08 -1.01 -11.55
C ALA A 81 23.55 -0.98 -12.01
N LYS A 82 24.47 -0.82 -11.06
CA LYS A 82 25.92 -0.82 -11.31
C LYS A 82 26.61 -2.12 -10.89
N ASP A 83 25.89 -2.97 -10.17
CA ASP A 83 26.39 -4.21 -9.58
C ASP A 83 25.31 -5.31 -9.65
N LYS A 84 25.74 -6.56 -9.44
CA LYS A 84 24.89 -7.75 -9.52
C LYS A 84 23.74 -7.73 -8.49
N LEU A 85 23.99 -7.27 -7.27
CA LEU A 85 22.96 -7.25 -6.23
C LEU A 85 21.88 -6.21 -6.57
N SER A 86 22.28 -5.01 -6.99
CA SER A 86 21.35 -3.99 -7.50
C SER A 86 20.51 -4.51 -8.67
N GLN A 87 21.11 -5.24 -9.61
CA GLN A 87 20.39 -5.85 -10.72
C GLN A 87 19.32 -6.85 -10.22
N GLN A 88 19.68 -7.74 -9.30
CA GLN A 88 18.74 -8.73 -8.74
C GLN A 88 17.60 -8.06 -7.95
N VAL A 89 17.89 -6.97 -7.23
CA VAL A 89 16.86 -6.16 -6.55
C VAL A 89 15.87 -5.58 -7.55
N LEU A 90 16.36 -5.05 -8.68
CA LEU A 90 15.51 -4.50 -9.73
C LEU A 90 14.69 -5.57 -10.47
N GLU A 91 15.29 -6.72 -10.79
CA GLU A 91 14.59 -7.85 -11.40
C GLU A 91 13.44 -8.32 -10.50
N LEU A 92 13.71 -8.49 -9.20
CA LEU A 92 12.69 -8.85 -8.21
C LEU A 92 11.59 -7.78 -8.14
N PHE A 93 11.98 -6.50 -8.12
CA PHE A 93 11.05 -5.39 -8.07
C PHE A 93 10.13 -5.37 -9.30
N GLN A 94 10.67 -5.49 -10.51
CA GLN A 94 9.91 -5.52 -11.75
C GLN A 94 8.93 -6.70 -11.80
N ALA A 95 9.36 -7.89 -11.37
CA ALA A 95 8.53 -9.08 -11.34
C ALA A 95 7.38 -8.99 -10.30
N CYS A 96 7.64 -8.33 -9.16
CA CYS A 96 6.73 -8.35 -8.02
C CYS A 96 5.90 -7.08 -7.83
N GLN A 97 6.26 -5.94 -8.43
CA GLN A 97 5.54 -4.68 -8.23
C GLN A 97 4.08 -4.81 -8.66
N GLN A 98 3.18 -4.17 -7.91
CA GLN A 98 1.77 -4.11 -8.25
C GLN A 98 1.60 -3.49 -9.64
N GLN A 99 0.86 -4.17 -10.51
CA GLN A 99 0.55 -3.68 -11.86
C GLN A 99 -0.75 -2.88 -11.88
N THR A 100 -0.95 -2.13 -12.96
CA THR A 100 -2.20 -1.39 -13.22
C THR A 100 -3.43 -2.31 -13.20
N CYS A 101 -3.34 -3.53 -13.74
CA CYS A 101 -4.44 -4.49 -13.72
C CYS A 101 -4.77 -4.99 -12.30
N ASP A 102 -3.76 -5.09 -11.44
CA ASP A 102 -3.92 -5.48 -10.03
C ASP A 102 -4.68 -4.38 -9.28
N LEU A 103 -4.30 -3.12 -9.49
CA LEU A 103 -4.95 -1.97 -8.86
C LEU A 103 -6.37 -1.75 -9.38
N ASN A 104 -6.58 -1.83 -10.70
CA ASN A 104 -7.91 -1.68 -11.30
C ASN A 104 -8.93 -2.67 -10.75
N ARG A 105 -8.53 -3.92 -10.49
CA ARG A 105 -9.40 -4.93 -9.85
C ARG A 105 -9.76 -4.55 -8.41
N LYS A 106 -8.79 -4.07 -7.63
CA LYS A 106 -9.03 -3.60 -6.26
C LYS A 106 -9.98 -2.41 -6.23
N GLU A 107 -9.82 -1.49 -7.18
CA GLU A 107 -10.66 -0.31 -7.29
C GLU A 107 -12.09 -0.61 -7.74
N LEU A 108 -12.26 -1.58 -8.64
CA LEU A 108 -13.58 -2.07 -9.03
C LEU A 108 -14.32 -2.63 -7.81
N CYS A 109 -13.66 -3.51 -7.05
CA CYS A 109 -14.20 -4.05 -5.80
C CYS A 109 -14.56 -2.94 -4.80
N ARG A 110 -13.67 -1.96 -4.58
CA ARG A 110 -13.96 -0.79 -3.72
C ARG A 110 -15.20 -0.02 -4.19
N THR A 111 -15.32 0.24 -5.49
CA THR A 111 -16.44 1.00 -6.06
C THR A 111 -17.76 0.27 -5.88
N GLU A 112 -17.78 -1.05 -6.13
CA GLU A 112 -18.96 -1.89 -5.92
C GLU A 112 -19.35 -1.93 -4.44
N LEU A 113 -18.40 -2.19 -3.54
CA LEU A 113 -18.65 -2.22 -2.10
C LEU A 113 -19.13 -0.88 -1.57
N GLN A 114 -18.62 0.25 -2.07
CA GLN A 114 -19.10 1.58 -1.69
C GLN A 114 -20.61 1.70 -1.97
N ARG A 115 -21.04 1.33 -3.19
CA ARG A 115 -22.45 1.39 -3.58
C ARG A 115 -23.34 0.52 -2.69
N GLU A 116 -22.90 -0.70 -2.37
CA GLU A 116 -23.68 -1.62 -1.52
C GLU A 116 -23.74 -1.15 -0.06
N ILE A 117 -22.63 -0.64 0.49
CA ILE A 117 -22.57 -0.15 1.87
C ILE A 117 -23.40 1.13 2.02
N GLN A 118 -23.47 1.99 0.98
CA GLN A 118 -24.30 3.19 0.98
C GLN A 118 -25.81 2.90 1.07
N GLN A 119 -26.26 1.69 0.78
CA GLN A 119 -27.65 1.27 1.03
C GLN A 119 -27.98 1.23 2.53
N ILE A 120 -26.97 1.04 3.40
CA ILE A 120 -27.11 1.02 4.86
C ILE A 120 -26.64 2.36 5.46
N PHE A 121 -25.58 2.94 4.89
CA PHE A 121 -24.97 4.19 5.35
C PHE A 121 -24.85 5.19 4.20
N PRO A 122 -25.92 5.93 3.85
CA PRO A 122 -25.98 6.77 2.64
C PRO A 122 -24.86 7.82 2.54
N GLN A 123 -24.39 8.35 3.67
CA GLN A 123 -23.34 9.37 3.73
C GLN A 123 -21.92 8.78 3.83
N SER A 124 -21.79 7.45 3.75
CA SER A 124 -20.50 6.79 3.93
C SER A 124 -19.61 6.86 2.68
N ARG A 125 -18.31 6.84 2.92
CA ARG A 125 -17.26 6.84 1.91
C ARG A 125 -16.28 5.71 2.16
N LEU A 126 -15.92 4.97 1.11
CA LEU A 126 -15.02 3.84 1.19
C LEU A 126 -13.71 4.15 0.46
N PHE A 127 -12.62 4.22 1.21
CA PHE A 127 -11.29 4.52 0.69
C PHE A 127 -10.46 3.24 0.56
N LEU A 128 -9.77 3.08 -0.57
CA LEU A 128 -8.68 2.13 -0.69
C LEU A 128 -7.45 2.74 -0.02
N VAL A 129 -6.76 1.98 0.82
CA VAL A 129 -5.62 2.47 1.62
C VAL A 129 -4.46 1.47 1.60
N GLY A 130 -3.42 1.75 2.37
CA GLY A 130 -2.32 0.83 2.61
C GLY A 130 -1.51 0.54 1.35
N SER A 131 -1.07 -0.71 1.22
CA SER A 131 -0.14 -1.12 0.16
C SER A 131 -0.68 -0.92 -1.25
N SER A 132 -2.00 -0.84 -1.40
CA SER A 132 -2.66 -0.68 -2.69
C SER A 132 -2.41 0.70 -3.30
N LEU A 133 -2.31 1.76 -2.49
CA LEU A 133 -2.14 3.14 -2.96
C LEU A 133 -0.85 3.81 -2.49
N ASN A 134 -0.19 3.30 -1.45
CA ASN A 134 1.01 3.92 -0.88
C ASN A 134 2.30 3.78 -1.73
N GLY A 135 2.24 3.11 -2.89
CA GLY A 135 3.38 2.93 -3.79
C GLY A 135 4.26 1.71 -3.50
N PHE A 136 4.02 0.99 -2.40
CA PHE A 136 4.79 -0.18 -1.95
C PHE A 136 4.01 -1.51 -2.06
N GLY A 137 2.99 -1.53 -2.92
CA GLY A 137 2.18 -2.70 -3.24
C GLY A 137 2.91 -3.70 -4.12
N THR A 138 2.61 -4.98 -3.90
CA THR A 138 3.06 -6.08 -4.75
C THR A 138 1.86 -6.75 -5.44
N ARG A 139 2.12 -7.58 -6.45
CA ARG A 139 1.07 -8.37 -7.12
C ARG A 139 0.26 -9.26 -6.18
N SER A 140 0.87 -9.69 -5.07
CA SER A 140 0.27 -10.54 -4.03
C SER A 140 -0.25 -9.76 -2.83
N SER A 141 -0.23 -8.43 -2.86
CA SER A 141 -0.68 -7.61 -1.74
C SER A 141 -2.20 -7.58 -1.64
N ASP A 142 -2.70 -7.74 -0.42
CA ASP A 142 -4.12 -7.59 -0.07
C ASP A 142 -4.63 -6.17 -0.35
N GLY A 143 -5.95 -6.03 -0.37
CA GLY A 143 -6.63 -4.73 -0.44
C GLY A 143 -7.03 -4.25 0.96
N ASP A 144 -6.54 -3.09 1.38
CA ASP A 144 -6.95 -2.46 2.64
C ASP A 144 -8.05 -1.43 2.34
N LEU A 145 -9.16 -1.49 3.08
CA LEU A 145 -10.30 -0.59 2.92
C LEU A 145 -10.59 0.16 4.23
N CYS A 146 -10.88 1.45 4.13
CA CYS A 146 -11.30 2.29 5.24
C CYS A 146 -12.68 2.87 4.94
N LEU A 147 -13.69 2.43 5.70
CA LEU A 147 -15.05 2.96 5.64
C LEU A 147 -15.19 4.14 6.59
N VAL A 148 -15.60 5.30 6.09
CA VAL A 148 -15.89 6.51 6.87
C VAL A 148 -17.39 6.74 6.86
N VAL A 149 -18.05 6.67 8.01
CA VAL A 149 -19.53 6.76 8.12
C VAL A 149 -20.01 8.15 8.57
N LYS A 150 -19.19 8.89 9.31
CA LYS A 150 -19.38 10.31 9.68
C LYS A 150 -18.01 10.97 9.80
N GLU A 151 -17.80 12.11 9.15
CA GLU A 151 -16.64 12.97 9.43
C GLU A 151 -16.91 13.74 10.73
N GLU A 152 -16.52 13.19 11.86
CA GLU A 152 -16.46 13.97 13.11
C GLU A 152 -15.20 14.85 13.09
N PRO A 153 -15.28 16.15 13.45
CA PRO A 153 -14.12 17.01 13.60
C PRO A 153 -13.11 16.40 14.60
N VAL A 154 -11.81 16.53 14.27
CA VAL A 154 -10.68 15.96 15.05
C VAL A 154 -10.63 16.47 16.50
N SER A 155 -11.39 17.53 16.85
CA SER A 155 -11.48 18.12 18.19
C SER A 155 -12.15 17.23 19.25
N ASN A 156 -12.86 16.16 18.89
CA ASN A 156 -13.61 15.31 19.83
C ASN A 156 -12.91 13.97 20.18
N LEU A 157 -11.58 13.96 20.25
CA LEU A 157 -10.77 12.76 20.54
C LEU A 157 -10.99 12.11 21.93
N LYS A 158 -11.82 12.71 22.81
CA LYS A 158 -12.03 12.28 24.21
C LYS A 158 -13.04 11.14 24.40
N HIS A 159 -13.65 10.61 23.33
CA HIS A 159 -14.65 9.52 23.40
C HIS A 159 -14.20 8.20 22.72
N THR A 160 -13.01 7.70 23.04
CA THR A 160 -12.41 6.52 22.38
C THR A 160 -13.21 5.21 22.59
N VAL A 161 -13.90 5.04 23.72
CA VAL A 161 -14.68 3.82 24.03
C VAL A 161 -15.97 3.75 23.20
N ASN A 162 -16.66 4.88 23.03
CA ASN A 162 -17.85 4.96 22.19
C ASN A 162 -17.50 4.75 20.72
N GLN A 163 -16.39 5.34 20.24
CA GLN A 163 -15.92 5.18 18.87
C GLN A 163 -15.57 3.72 18.52
N LYS A 164 -14.89 2.99 19.43
CA LYS A 164 -14.54 1.58 19.19
C LYS A 164 -15.77 0.67 19.17
N THR A 165 -16.75 0.97 20.02
CA THR A 165 -18.00 0.21 20.11
C THR A 165 -18.87 0.46 18.88
N GLU A 166 -18.97 1.72 18.45
CA GLU A 166 -19.64 2.12 17.21
C GLU A 166 -18.96 1.48 15.98
N ALA A 167 -17.63 1.56 15.86
CA ALA A 167 -16.90 0.94 14.76
C ALA A 167 -17.15 -0.57 14.68
N ARG A 168 -17.19 -1.28 15.82
CA ARG A 168 -17.53 -2.70 15.87
C ARG A 168 -18.97 -2.98 15.47
N HIS A 169 -19.90 -2.14 15.90
CA HIS A 169 -21.30 -2.28 15.51
C HIS A 169 -21.47 -2.11 14.00
N ILE A 170 -20.87 -1.06 13.42
CA ILE A 170 -20.87 -0.83 11.96
C ILE A 170 -20.22 -2.02 11.24
N LEU A 171 -19.06 -2.49 11.68
CA LEU A 171 -18.40 -3.66 11.10
C LEU A 171 -19.27 -4.94 11.18
N SER A 172 -20.03 -5.11 12.26
CA SER A 172 -20.98 -6.22 12.37
C SER A 172 -22.13 -6.10 11.36
N LEU A 173 -22.62 -4.90 11.09
CA LEU A 173 -23.63 -4.66 10.06
C LEU A 173 -23.07 -4.90 8.65
N VAL A 174 -21.84 -4.45 8.38
CA VAL A 174 -21.14 -4.70 7.12
C VAL A 174 -20.88 -6.20 6.92
N GLN A 175 -20.42 -6.91 7.96
CA GLN A 175 -20.22 -8.36 7.90
C GLN A 175 -21.53 -9.12 7.66
N LYS A 176 -22.65 -8.67 8.25
CA LYS A 176 -23.98 -9.22 7.96
C LYS A 176 -24.40 -8.95 6.51
N LEU A 177 -24.18 -7.75 5.98
CA LEU A 177 -24.43 -7.42 4.58
C LEU A 177 -23.66 -8.36 3.65
N PHE A 178 -22.36 -8.56 3.93
CA PHE A 178 -21.48 -9.43 3.14
C PHE A 178 -21.94 -10.88 3.16
N SER A 179 -22.37 -11.36 4.33
CA SER A 179 -22.80 -12.75 4.52
C SER A 179 -24.18 -13.05 3.93
N THR A 180 -25.01 -12.02 3.69
CA THR A 180 -26.42 -12.19 3.27
C THR A 180 -26.67 -11.73 1.84
N LYS A 181 -26.46 -10.45 1.54
CA LYS A 181 -26.77 -9.89 0.21
C LYS A 181 -25.64 -10.06 -0.80
N LEU A 182 -24.40 -10.12 -0.34
CA LEU A 182 -23.21 -10.11 -1.22
C LEU A 182 -22.47 -11.46 -1.24
N CYS A 183 -23.05 -12.53 -0.69
CA CYS A 183 -22.43 -13.85 -0.57
C CYS A 183 -22.10 -14.52 -1.92
N ASN A 184 -22.69 -14.03 -3.01
CA ASN A 184 -22.43 -14.53 -4.36
C ASN A 184 -21.04 -14.17 -4.91
N TYR A 185 -20.39 -13.14 -4.37
CA TYR A 185 -19.06 -12.70 -4.81
C TYR A 185 -18.10 -12.36 -3.66
N ILE A 186 -18.60 -12.19 -2.44
CA ILE A 186 -17.79 -12.06 -1.23
C ILE A 186 -17.74 -13.41 -0.51
N GLU A 187 -16.52 -13.94 -0.39
CA GLU A 187 -16.25 -15.18 0.32
C GLU A 187 -15.74 -14.91 1.75
N ARG A 188 -16.18 -15.75 2.68
CA ARG A 188 -15.65 -15.89 4.06
C ARG A 188 -15.52 -14.56 4.83
N PRO A 189 -16.55 -13.69 4.90
CA PRO A 189 -16.47 -12.48 5.69
C PRO A 189 -16.37 -12.79 7.18
N GLN A 190 -15.25 -12.39 7.81
CA GLN A 190 -14.93 -12.66 9.19
C GLN A 190 -14.61 -11.37 9.95
N LEU A 191 -15.30 -11.14 11.07
CA LEU A 191 -14.99 -10.05 11.99
C LEU A 191 -13.80 -10.44 12.89
N ILE A 192 -12.68 -9.74 12.75
CA ILE A 192 -11.47 -9.95 13.55
C ILE A 192 -11.38 -8.90 14.65
N ARG A 193 -11.22 -9.38 15.89
CA ARG A 193 -11.09 -8.54 17.08
C ARG A 193 -9.61 -8.24 17.34
N ALA A 194 -9.19 -7.02 17.01
CA ALA A 194 -7.82 -6.53 17.27
C ALA A 194 -7.83 -5.10 17.88
N LYS A 195 -6.65 -4.46 17.97
CA LYS A 195 -6.54 -3.04 18.38
C LYS A 195 -7.43 -2.16 17.48
N VAL A 196 -7.30 -2.34 16.17
CA VAL A 196 -8.22 -1.84 15.14
C VAL A 196 -9.07 -3.03 14.66
N PRO A 197 -10.37 -3.10 14.98
CA PRO A 197 -11.25 -4.15 14.49
C PRO A 197 -11.38 -4.08 12.96
N ILE A 198 -11.42 -5.24 12.30
CA ILE A 198 -11.56 -5.34 10.84
C ILE A 198 -12.55 -6.43 10.44
N VAL A 199 -13.16 -6.29 9.27
CA VAL A 199 -13.82 -7.37 8.55
C VAL A 199 -12.90 -7.83 7.44
N LYS A 200 -12.44 -9.07 7.55
CA LYS A 200 -11.59 -9.74 6.57
C LYS A 200 -12.47 -10.57 5.64
N PHE A 201 -12.27 -10.44 4.34
CA PHE A 201 -13.06 -11.17 3.34
C PHE A 201 -12.25 -11.39 2.06
N ARG A 202 -12.82 -12.12 1.10
CA ARG A 202 -12.19 -12.36 -0.20
C ARG A 202 -13.16 -12.06 -1.34
N ASP A 203 -12.72 -11.28 -2.33
CA ASP A 203 -13.38 -11.15 -3.63
C ASP A 203 -12.69 -12.11 -4.61
N LYS A 204 -13.32 -13.26 -4.89
CA LYS A 204 -12.93 -14.39 -5.76
C LYS A 204 -11.46 -14.83 -5.66
N VAL A 205 -10.53 -13.95 -6.04
CA VAL A 205 -9.09 -14.15 -6.05
C VAL A 205 -8.39 -13.50 -4.86
N ARG A 206 -8.82 -12.30 -4.41
CA ARG A 206 -8.03 -11.42 -3.52
C ARG A 206 -8.65 -11.21 -2.15
N GLN A 207 -7.80 -11.14 -1.15
CA GLN A 207 -8.17 -10.83 0.22
C GLN A 207 -8.26 -9.33 0.45
N PHE A 208 -9.23 -8.93 1.26
CA PHE A 208 -9.45 -7.56 1.69
C PHE A 208 -9.68 -7.46 3.19
N ASP A 209 -9.15 -6.41 3.77
CA ASP A 209 -9.32 -6.05 5.17
C ASP A 209 -10.03 -4.69 5.25
N LEU A 210 -11.27 -4.67 5.75
CA LEU A 210 -12.07 -3.45 5.91
C LEU A 210 -12.11 -3.02 7.37
N ASN A 211 -11.67 -1.78 7.64
CA ASN A 211 -11.83 -1.12 8.94
C ASN A 211 -12.84 0.04 8.83
N VAL A 212 -13.26 0.56 9.99
CA VAL A 212 -14.17 1.71 10.08
C VAL A 212 -13.49 2.87 10.80
N ASN A 213 -13.58 4.06 10.23
CA ASN A 213 -13.10 5.34 10.76
C ASN A 213 -11.60 5.37 11.14
N ASN A 214 -10.75 4.49 10.57
CA ASN A 214 -9.30 4.59 10.74
C ASN A 214 -8.71 5.64 9.78
N VAL A 215 -9.06 6.91 10.00
CA VAL A 215 -8.70 8.04 9.13
C VAL A 215 -7.19 8.27 9.04
N VAL A 216 -6.45 7.90 10.08
CA VAL A 216 -4.98 7.95 10.11
C VAL A 216 -4.39 7.06 9.02
N GLY A 217 -5.01 5.90 8.75
CA GLY A 217 -4.59 5.01 7.67
C GLY A 217 -4.68 5.65 6.28
N ILE A 218 -5.68 6.51 6.06
CA ILE A 218 -5.82 7.28 4.82
C ILE A 218 -4.68 8.30 4.70
N ARG A 219 -4.43 9.09 5.74
CA ARG A 219 -3.36 10.10 5.77
C ARG A 219 -1.98 9.48 5.54
N ASN A 220 -1.66 8.42 6.28
CA ASN A 220 -0.37 7.77 6.19
C ASN A 220 -0.17 7.12 4.81
N THR A 221 -1.24 6.62 4.17
CA THR A 221 -1.16 6.07 2.80
C THR A 221 -0.61 7.10 1.81
N PHE A 222 -1.07 8.34 1.88
CA PHE A 222 -0.63 9.38 0.95
C PHE A 222 0.73 10.00 1.34
N LEU A 223 1.05 10.08 2.64
CA LEU A 223 2.41 10.41 3.08
C LEU A 223 3.44 9.40 2.53
N LEU A 224 3.16 8.11 2.71
CA LEU A 224 3.99 7.02 2.19
C LEU A 224 4.05 7.04 0.67
N ARG A 225 2.94 7.35 0.00
CA ARG A 225 2.91 7.52 -1.46
C ARG A 225 3.87 8.61 -1.90
N THR A 226 3.88 9.77 -1.25
CA THR A 226 4.85 10.82 -1.59
C THR A 226 6.28 10.32 -1.41
N TYR A 227 6.61 9.66 -0.29
CA TYR A 227 7.94 9.07 -0.11
C TYR A 227 8.29 8.02 -1.16
N ALA A 228 7.32 7.23 -1.64
CA ALA A 228 7.55 6.20 -2.64
C ALA A 228 8.00 6.75 -3.99
N TYR A 229 7.56 7.96 -4.35
CA TYR A 229 7.80 8.53 -5.68
C TYR A 229 8.74 9.73 -5.69
N ILE A 230 9.18 10.19 -4.52
CA ILE A 230 10.09 11.34 -4.44
C ILE A 230 11.53 10.99 -4.87
N GLU A 231 11.92 9.72 -4.74
CA GLU A 231 13.25 9.22 -5.08
C GLU A 231 13.18 7.76 -5.57
N ASN A 232 13.94 7.41 -6.62
CA ASN A 232 13.72 6.18 -7.39
C ASN A 232 14.23 4.87 -6.75
N ARG A 233 15.12 4.93 -5.76
CA ARG A 233 15.65 3.76 -5.04
C ARG A 233 14.72 3.29 -3.93
N VAL A 234 13.80 4.15 -3.46
CA VAL A 234 12.91 3.86 -2.32
C VAL A 234 12.03 2.64 -2.58
N ARG A 235 11.30 2.61 -3.70
CA ARG A 235 10.35 1.53 -4.01
C ARG A 235 11.03 0.17 -4.19
N PRO A 236 12.11 0.03 -4.98
CA PRO A 236 12.86 -1.22 -5.06
C PRO A 236 13.38 -1.70 -3.70
N LEU A 237 13.98 -0.78 -2.90
CA LEU A 237 14.55 -1.12 -1.61
C LEU A 237 13.48 -1.61 -0.62
N VAL A 238 12.36 -0.89 -0.51
CA VAL A 238 11.23 -1.29 0.34
C VAL A 238 10.68 -2.66 -0.09
N LEU A 239 10.54 -2.91 -1.39
CA LEU A 239 10.00 -4.18 -1.89
C LEU A 239 10.92 -5.35 -1.53
N VAL A 240 12.23 -5.25 -1.77
CA VAL A 240 13.15 -6.35 -1.46
C VAL A 240 13.22 -6.61 0.04
N VAL A 241 13.21 -5.57 0.89
CA VAL A 241 13.16 -5.72 2.36
C VAL A 241 11.86 -6.41 2.78
N LYS A 242 10.71 -6.04 2.21
CA LYS A 242 9.43 -6.72 2.49
C LYS A 242 9.44 -8.19 2.09
N LYS A 243 10.04 -8.52 0.93
CA LYS A 243 10.15 -9.91 0.45
C LYS A 243 11.11 -10.71 1.33
N TRP A 244 12.25 -10.15 1.70
CA TRP A 244 13.17 -10.74 2.67
C TRP A 244 12.49 -11.03 4.00
N ALA A 245 11.84 -10.03 4.62
CA ALA A 245 11.18 -10.21 5.91
C ALA A 245 10.06 -11.24 5.83
N SER A 246 9.28 -11.25 4.75
CA SER A 246 8.24 -12.26 4.53
C SER A 246 8.81 -13.67 4.35
N PHE A 247 9.94 -13.81 3.65
CA PHE A 247 10.60 -15.10 3.45
C PHE A 247 11.12 -15.70 4.77
N HIS A 248 11.56 -14.84 5.69
CA HIS A 248 12.00 -15.23 7.04
C HIS A 248 10.87 -15.25 8.08
N GLU A 249 9.60 -15.14 7.66
CA GLU A 249 8.43 -15.11 8.56
C GLU A 249 8.45 -13.98 9.61
N LEU A 250 9.08 -12.84 9.29
CA LEU A 250 9.20 -11.66 10.16
C LEU A 250 8.21 -10.53 9.83
N ASN A 251 7.29 -10.77 8.88
CA ASN A 251 6.35 -9.77 8.33
C ASN A 251 4.88 -10.17 8.55
N ASP A 252 4.51 -10.47 9.79
CA ASP A 252 3.15 -10.75 10.22
C ASP A 252 2.91 -10.31 11.67
N ALA A 253 2.30 -9.14 11.84
CA ALA A 253 1.96 -8.59 13.15
C ALA A 253 0.95 -9.44 13.94
N SER A 254 0.11 -10.23 13.25
CA SER A 254 -0.83 -11.13 13.92
C SER A 254 -0.11 -12.31 14.61
N ARG A 255 1.09 -12.64 14.13
CA ARG A 255 2.01 -13.63 14.71
C ARG A 255 3.04 -13.01 15.67
N GLY A 256 2.89 -11.74 16.03
CA GLY A 256 3.79 -11.03 16.95
C GLY A 256 5.10 -10.55 16.33
N THR A 257 5.23 -10.56 14.99
CA THR A 257 6.39 -10.02 14.27
C THR A 257 6.11 -8.61 13.74
N LEU A 258 6.97 -8.08 12.85
CA LEU A 258 6.81 -6.72 12.34
C LEU A 258 5.63 -6.64 11.37
N SER A 259 4.91 -5.51 11.40
CA SER A 259 3.93 -5.23 10.36
C SER A 259 4.64 -4.75 9.08
N SER A 260 4.02 -4.95 7.92
CA SER A 260 4.50 -4.37 6.67
C SER A 260 4.63 -2.85 6.74
N TYR A 261 3.77 -2.18 7.51
CA TYR A 261 3.88 -0.73 7.72
C TYR A 261 5.14 -0.37 8.51
N THR A 262 5.41 -1.08 9.61
CA THR A 262 6.62 -0.91 10.43
C THR A 262 7.89 -1.08 9.62
N LEU A 263 7.96 -2.11 8.76
CA LEU A 263 9.12 -2.33 7.88
C LEU A 263 9.32 -1.17 6.90
N VAL A 264 8.25 -0.62 6.33
CA VAL A 264 8.35 0.54 5.46
C VAL A 264 8.93 1.74 6.23
N LEU A 265 8.41 2.03 7.43
CA LEU A 265 8.91 3.13 8.26
C LEU A 265 10.39 2.95 8.62
N MET A 266 10.82 1.73 8.91
CA MET A 266 12.23 1.42 9.17
C MET A 266 13.11 1.71 7.94
N VAL A 267 12.67 1.31 6.74
CA VAL A 267 13.42 1.63 5.51
C VAL A 267 13.49 3.13 5.27
N LEU A 268 12.37 3.86 5.44
CA LEU A 268 12.35 5.32 5.28
C LEU A 268 13.28 6.01 6.28
N HIS A 269 13.24 5.59 7.54
CA HIS A 269 14.12 6.10 8.60
C HIS A 269 15.59 5.87 8.28
N TYR A 270 15.95 4.67 7.84
CA TYR A 270 17.32 4.37 7.42
C TYR A 270 17.78 5.35 6.31
N LEU A 271 16.96 5.55 5.28
CA LEU A 271 17.25 6.48 4.18
C LEU A 271 17.31 7.96 4.61
N GLN A 272 16.57 8.34 5.66
CA GLN A 272 16.58 9.69 6.24
C GLN A 272 17.81 9.96 7.14
N THR A 273 18.42 8.91 7.70
CA THR A 273 19.50 9.03 8.70
C THR A 273 20.89 8.69 8.16
N LEU A 274 21.00 8.44 6.85
CA LEU A 274 22.28 8.35 6.17
C LEU A 274 23.08 9.66 6.30
N PRO A 275 24.43 9.59 6.27
CA PRO A 275 25.28 10.79 6.33
C PRO A 275 24.91 11.84 5.27
N GLU A 276 24.67 11.38 4.03
CA GLU A 276 23.98 12.14 2.99
C GLU A 276 22.57 11.56 2.85
N PRO A 277 21.52 12.24 3.34
CA PRO A 277 20.17 11.69 3.39
C PRO A 277 19.60 11.49 1.99
N ILE A 278 18.97 10.34 1.77
CA ILE A 278 18.23 10.03 0.54
C ILE A 278 16.81 10.61 0.62
N LEU A 279 16.27 10.74 1.82
CA LEU A 279 14.93 11.26 2.05
C LEU A 279 14.95 12.42 3.07
N PRO A 280 14.14 13.47 2.86
CA PRO A 280 13.90 14.50 3.86
C PRO A 280 12.81 14.08 4.86
N SER A 281 12.47 14.94 5.83
CA SER A 281 11.17 14.90 6.50
C SER A 281 10.15 15.69 5.69
N LEU A 282 9.20 14.99 5.05
CA LEU A 282 8.13 15.64 4.29
C LEU A 282 7.19 16.46 5.17
N GLN A 283 6.93 16.00 6.39
CA GLN A 283 6.03 16.69 7.32
C GLN A 283 6.65 17.98 7.87
N LYS A 284 7.98 18.05 7.98
CA LYS A 284 8.69 19.30 8.35
C LYS A 284 8.79 20.26 7.17
N ASN A 285 9.08 19.74 5.98
CA ASN A 285 9.31 20.58 4.81
C ASN A 285 8.01 21.10 4.19
N TYR A 286 6.91 20.34 4.30
CA TYR A 286 5.62 20.65 3.69
C TYR A 286 4.46 20.44 4.69
N PRO A 287 4.45 21.15 5.84
CA PRO A 287 3.47 20.92 6.90
C PRO A 287 2.02 21.09 6.41
N GLU A 288 1.76 22.10 5.57
CA GLU A 288 0.44 22.37 4.97
C GLU A 288 -0.09 21.19 4.13
N SER A 289 0.81 20.41 3.50
CA SER A 289 0.42 19.25 2.67
C SER A 289 0.06 18.02 3.51
N PHE A 290 0.50 17.97 4.77
CA PHE A 290 0.27 16.83 5.67
C PHE A 290 -0.42 17.24 6.96
N ASP A 291 -1.17 18.35 6.93
CA ASP A 291 -1.90 18.87 8.08
C ASP A 291 -2.94 17.82 8.57
N PRO A 292 -2.93 17.45 9.86
CA PRO A 292 -3.92 16.55 10.46
C PRO A 292 -5.38 17.03 10.35
N THR A 293 -5.61 18.31 10.11
CA THR A 293 -6.92 18.95 9.94
C THR A 293 -7.42 18.98 8.50
N MET A 294 -6.54 18.71 7.51
CA MET A 294 -6.91 18.68 6.10
C MET A 294 -8.07 17.70 5.85
N GLN A 295 -9.06 18.12 5.06
CA GLN A 295 -10.22 17.28 4.72
C GLN A 295 -9.78 16.01 3.99
N LEU A 296 -10.35 14.85 4.35
CA LEU A 296 -9.85 13.54 3.91
C LEU A 296 -9.86 13.36 2.39
N HIS A 297 -10.82 13.97 1.71
CA HIS A 297 -10.92 13.89 0.25
C HIS A 297 -9.85 14.72 -0.47
N LEU A 298 -9.13 15.62 0.21
CA LEU A 298 -8.04 16.43 -0.37
C LEU A 298 -6.66 15.82 -0.13
N VAL A 299 -6.53 14.89 0.84
CA VAL A 299 -5.25 14.29 1.24
C VAL A 299 -4.49 13.64 0.06
N HIS A 300 -5.22 13.11 -0.92
CA HIS A 300 -4.64 12.51 -2.12
C HIS A 300 -3.92 13.51 -3.05
N GLN A 301 -4.09 14.82 -2.84
CA GLN A 301 -3.45 15.88 -3.63
C GLN A 301 -2.03 16.17 -3.18
N ALA A 302 -1.66 15.85 -1.93
CA ALA A 302 -0.33 16.13 -1.38
C ALA A 302 0.84 15.54 -2.19
N PRO A 303 0.77 14.30 -2.73
CA PRO A 303 1.82 13.80 -3.63
C PRO A 303 2.00 14.59 -4.93
N CYS A 304 1.01 15.38 -5.35
CA CYS A 304 1.02 16.14 -6.60
C CYS A 304 1.70 17.51 -6.44
N THR A 305 1.74 18.04 -5.22
CA THR A 305 2.29 19.38 -4.93
C THR A 305 3.76 19.35 -4.54
N ILE A 306 4.30 18.17 -4.22
CA ILE A 306 5.64 18.01 -3.68
C ILE A 306 6.61 17.64 -4.81
N PRO A 307 7.68 18.42 -5.04
CA PRO A 307 8.65 18.13 -6.09
C PRO A 307 9.50 16.90 -5.74
N PRO A 308 10.11 16.24 -6.76
CA PRO A 308 11.12 15.20 -6.53
C PRO A 308 12.28 15.71 -5.67
N TYR A 309 12.91 14.81 -4.92
CA TYR A 309 14.04 15.13 -4.04
C TYR A 309 15.35 14.67 -4.67
N LEU A 310 16.27 15.60 -4.87
CA LEU A 310 17.59 15.31 -5.42
C LEU A 310 18.58 15.10 -4.27
N SER A 311 18.77 13.84 -3.88
CA SER A 311 19.81 13.47 -2.92
C SER A 311 21.20 13.51 -3.55
N LYS A 312 22.19 13.94 -2.77
CA LYS A 312 23.63 13.85 -3.13
C LYS A 312 24.20 12.45 -2.91
N ASN A 313 23.45 11.55 -2.28
CA ASN A 313 23.90 10.21 -1.95
C ASN A 313 24.04 9.35 -3.22
N GLY A 314 25.26 8.90 -3.51
CA GLY A 314 25.59 8.09 -4.69
C GLY A 314 25.52 6.56 -4.50
N SER A 315 25.05 6.07 -3.35
CA SER A 315 25.05 4.63 -3.03
C SER A 315 24.12 3.84 -3.95
N SER A 316 24.55 2.65 -4.36
CA SER A 316 23.73 1.74 -5.18
C SER A 316 22.60 1.08 -4.38
N LEU A 317 21.66 0.41 -5.05
CA LEU A 317 20.61 -0.36 -4.35
C LEU A 317 21.21 -1.51 -3.51
N GLY A 318 22.26 -2.16 -4.02
CA GLY A 318 22.97 -3.21 -3.31
C GLY A 318 23.63 -2.69 -2.03
N ASP A 319 24.33 -1.55 -2.12
CA ASP A 319 24.96 -0.90 -0.97
C ASP A 319 23.94 -0.51 0.09
N LEU A 320 22.81 0.07 -0.33
CA LEU A 320 21.73 0.47 0.56
C LEU A 320 21.06 -0.72 1.24
N LEU A 321 20.90 -1.85 0.54
CA LEU A 321 20.33 -3.05 1.12
C LEU A 321 21.25 -3.65 2.19
N ILE A 322 22.55 -3.75 1.89
CA ILE A 322 23.56 -4.23 2.86
C ILE A 322 23.62 -3.26 4.05
N GLY A 323 23.64 -1.96 3.78
CA GLY A 323 23.68 -0.92 4.79
C GLY A 323 22.44 -0.92 5.69
N PHE A 324 21.24 -1.17 5.14
CA PHE A 324 20.01 -1.32 5.92
C PHE A 324 20.12 -2.48 6.92
N PHE A 325 20.61 -3.63 6.48
CA PHE A 325 20.78 -4.78 7.38
C PHE A 325 21.84 -4.52 8.44
N LYS A 326 22.98 -3.94 8.06
CA LYS A 326 24.04 -3.57 9.01
C LYS A 326 23.52 -2.57 10.04
N TYR A 327 22.84 -1.52 9.61
CA TYR A 327 22.32 -0.47 10.48
C TYR A 327 21.45 -1.06 11.59
N TYR A 328 20.47 -1.88 11.24
CA TYR A 328 19.55 -2.46 12.24
C TYR A 328 20.13 -3.64 13.02
N ALA A 329 21.16 -4.31 12.50
CA ALA A 329 21.84 -5.39 13.19
C ALA A 329 22.84 -4.89 14.24
N THR A 330 23.54 -3.77 13.96
CA THR A 330 24.70 -3.37 14.77
C THR A 330 24.72 -1.91 15.24
N GLU A 331 23.98 -1.00 14.60
CA GLU A 331 24.13 0.45 14.84
C GLU A 331 22.92 1.07 15.55
N PHE A 332 21.69 0.63 15.23
CA PHE A 332 20.48 1.17 15.85
C PHE A 332 20.31 0.65 17.28
N ASP A 333 20.26 1.56 18.26
CA ASP A 333 20.04 1.20 19.65
C ASP A 333 18.56 0.99 19.92
N TRP A 334 18.13 -0.27 19.78
CA TRP A 334 16.77 -0.67 20.10
C TRP A 334 16.39 -0.31 21.52
N SER A 335 17.27 -0.34 22.52
CA SER A 335 16.89 -0.18 23.93
C SER A 335 16.54 1.25 24.31
N HIS A 336 17.19 2.24 23.69
CA HIS A 336 17.08 3.65 24.08
C HIS A 336 16.51 4.56 22.99
N GLN A 337 16.43 4.10 21.74
CA GLN A 337 15.94 4.91 20.63
C GLN A 337 14.58 4.47 20.11
N MET A 338 13.90 5.42 19.50
CA MET A 338 12.64 5.28 18.78
C MET A 338 12.83 5.83 17.37
N ILE A 339 12.30 5.11 16.38
CA ILE A 339 12.28 5.55 14.99
C ILE A 339 11.20 6.62 14.82
N SER A 340 11.56 7.80 14.33
CA SER A 340 10.60 8.84 13.94
C SER A 340 10.88 9.36 12.53
N ILE A 341 10.02 8.95 11.59
CA ILE A 341 10.08 9.45 10.21
C ILE A 341 9.58 10.90 10.09
N ARG A 342 8.75 11.35 11.05
CA ARG A 342 8.27 12.73 11.15
C ARG A 342 9.44 13.65 11.49
N GLU A 343 10.29 13.22 12.42
CA GLU A 343 11.47 13.99 12.79
C GLU A 343 12.65 13.80 11.82
N ALA A 344 12.60 12.74 10.99
CA ALA A 344 13.71 12.22 10.18
C ALA A 344 14.93 11.89 11.03
N LYS A 345 14.71 11.34 12.23
CA LYS A 345 15.74 11.08 13.24
C LYS A 345 15.40 9.87 14.09
N ALA A 346 16.45 9.26 14.65
CA ALA A 346 16.32 8.40 15.83
C ALA A 346 16.22 9.32 17.04
N ILE A 347 15.10 9.25 17.77
CA ILE A 347 14.88 10.08 18.96
C ILE A 347 14.94 9.22 20.22
N PRO A 348 15.34 9.77 21.38
CA PRO A 348 15.28 9.04 22.64
C PRO A 348 13.87 8.52 22.91
N ARG A 349 13.77 7.31 23.47
CA ARG A 349 12.49 6.74 23.87
C ARG A 349 11.83 7.62 24.92
N PRO A 350 10.55 8.00 24.74
CA PRO A 350 9.82 8.71 25.78
C PRO A 350 9.62 7.83 27.02
N ASP A 351 9.64 8.43 28.21
CA ASP A 351 9.40 7.74 29.49
C ASP A 351 7.93 7.28 29.70
N GLY A 352 7.07 7.48 28.70
CA GLY A 352 5.66 7.15 28.75
C GLY A 352 5.39 5.63 28.85
N ILE A 353 4.30 5.28 29.56
CA ILE A 353 3.86 3.90 29.79
C ILE A 353 3.66 3.13 28.46
N GLU A 354 3.29 3.82 27.38
CA GLU A 354 3.10 3.24 26.06
C GLU A 354 4.39 2.59 25.49
N TRP A 355 5.55 3.19 25.78
CA TRP A 355 6.83 2.83 25.17
C TRP A 355 7.76 2.04 26.09
N ARG A 356 7.65 2.25 27.41
CA ARG A 356 8.57 1.69 28.42
C ARG A 356 8.81 0.18 28.30
N ASN A 357 7.78 -0.59 27.95
CA ASN A 357 7.84 -2.05 27.90
C ASN A 357 7.93 -2.62 26.47
N LYS A 358 8.29 -1.80 25.47
CA LYS A 358 8.37 -2.22 24.07
C LYS A 358 9.81 -2.53 23.67
N PHE A 359 10.02 -3.65 22.98
CA PHE A 359 11.34 -4.01 22.43
C PHE A 359 11.69 -3.15 21.21
N ILE A 360 10.71 -2.87 20.35
CA ILE A 360 10.86 -2.08 19.13
C ILE A 360 9.91 -0.89 19.21
N CYS A 361 10.45 0.32 19.10
CA CYS A 361 9.70 1.58 19.14
C CYS A 361 9.77 2.28 17.78
N VAL A 362 8.62 2.41 17.13
CA VAL A 362 8.43 3.15 15.89
C VAL A 362 7.22 4.06 16.09
N GLU A 363 7.44 5.37 15.95
CA GLU A 363 6.41 6.40 16.09
C GLU A 363 5.38 6.35 14.95
#